data_AF-A0A967JDZ3-F1
#
_entry.id   AF-A0A967JDZ3-F1
#
_cell.length_a   1.000
_cell.length_b   1.000
_cell.length_c   1.000
_cell.angle_alpha   90.00
_cell.angle_beta   90.00
_cell.angle_gamma   90.00
#
_symmetry.space_group_name_H-M   'P 1'
#
loop_
_entity.id
_entity.type
_entity.pdbx_description
1 polymer ?
#
loop_
_entity_poly.entity_id
_entity_poly.type
_entity_poly.pdbx_seq_one_letter_code
_entity_poly.pdbx_strand_id
1 'polypeptide(L)'
;MSCSCDTGWAGTSCGSCDAAAGYHDDGMGGCTTDACLPNPCTTPNRTVCMDAGGSASCSCDPGYHDDGVGGCTTDPCVPDPCAAMGQLCRDAGGVAECYTPTCNDDNPCTEDTFDGSACVFTPLADGTGCSTTLCVSSQTCSAGLCTGGAAVSCDDGNPCTTDSCDALAGCDNVADDALVPDDGVSCTVDVCAGGVASNTPDDGACDDGLWCNGSEVCAPSETGAGVDGCVARAAPVAPGPDGPCGSWVCDEGTASWSMDAAAAGTSCDDSVACTTGDACTGDGACRGTWTAACGGGATSSCSTTTPFGASGVDIPAARVLGELTFDGGMPVPSRYDDEVNLWLRDQSTGALVHLEQIDFSSWDGSTYALYSNDFRDDRVIDLDVLPGTYDVLYERLWNTDPA
;
A
#
# COMPACT_ATOMS: atom_id res chain seq x y z
N MET A 1 -44.34 -4.89 118.67
CA MET A 1 -43.24 -4.41 117.82
C MET A 1 -43.44 -5.04 116.46
N SER A 2 -43.84 -4.26 115.45
CA SER A 2 -43.81 -4.71 114.05
C SER A 2 -42.49 -4.21 113.47
N CYS A 3 -41.62 -5.13 113.06
CA CYS A 3 -40.43 -4.78 112.29
C CYS A 3 -40.89 -4.45 110.86
N SER A 4 -40.57 -3.26 110.37
CA SER A 4 -40.67 -2.94 108.94
C SER A 4 -39.39 -3.44 108.26
N CYS A 5 -39.53 -4.13 107.14
CA CYS A 5 -38.39 -4.49 106.32
C CYS A 5 -37.81 -3.25 105.63
N ASP A 6 -36.51 -3.26 105.39
CA ASP A 6 -35.85 -2.27 104.56
C ASP A 6 -36.38 -2.34 103.12
N THR A 7 -36.29 -1.24 102.38
CA THR A 7 -36.79 -1.14 101.01
C THR A 7 -36.25 -2.28 100.15
N GLY A 8 -37.15 -2.98 99.45
CA GLY A 8 -36.84 -4.12 98.59
C GLY A 8 -36.92 -5.49 99.24
N TRP A 9 -37.10 -5.56 100.57
CA TRP A 9 -37.26 -6.80 101.32
C TRP A 9 -38.71 -6.97 101.81
N ALA A 10 -39.19 -8.21 101.79
CA ALA A 10 -40.53 -8.61 102.21
C ALA A 10 -40.49 -9.86 103.09
N GLY A 11 -41.65 -10.18 103.68
CA GLY A 11 -41.85 -11.35 104.54
C GLY A 11 -41.73 -11.04 106.03
N THR A 12 -42.16 -11.99 106.87
CA THR A 12 -42.20 -11.83 108.34
C THR A 12 -40.82 -11.76 108.99
N SER A 13 -39.78 -12.23 108.30
CA SER A 13 -38.37 -12.19 108.72
C SER A 13 -37.48 -11.34 107.79
N CYS A 14 -38.06 -10.59 106.85
CA CYS A 14 -37.32 -9.81 105.84
C CYS A 14 -36.25 -10.62 105.09
N GLY A 15 -36.54 -11.89 104.77
CA GLY A 15 -35.60 -12.82 104.13
C GLY A 15 -35.86 -13.10 102.65
N SER A 16 -36.85 -12.43 102.06
CA SER A 16 -37.23 -12.58 100.65
C SER A 16 -37.36 -11.21 99.99
N CYS A 17 -37.11 -11.12 98.69
CA CYS A 17 -37.29 -9.86 97.96
C CYS A 17 -38.76 -9.53 97.72
N ASP A 18 -39.08 -8.24 97.79
CA ASP A 18 -40.44 -7.74 97.56
C ASP A 18 -40.81 -7.76 96.07
N ALA A 19 -41.23 -8.94 95.60
CA ALA A 19 -41.68 -9.13 94.22
C ALA A 19 -42.87 -8.25 93.85
N ALA A 20 -43.72 -7.83 94.81
CA ALA A 20 -44.85 -6.95 94.53
C ALA A 20 -44.41 -5.50 94.24
N ALA A 21 -43.24 -5.11 94.77
CA ALA A 21 -42.57 -3.84 94.46
C ALA A 21 -41.51 -3.97 93.35
N GLY A 22 -41.41 -5.13 92.69
CA GLY A 22 -40.49 -5.38 91.56
C GLY A 22 -39.09 -5.85 91.94
N TYR A 23 -38.83 -6.24 93.19
CA TYR A 23 -37.52 -6.71 93.64
C TYR A 23 -37.39 -8.24 93.52
N HIS A 24 -36.19 -8.69 93.14
CA HIS A 24 -35.78 -10.10 93.08
C HIS A 24 -34.36 -10.28 93.65
N ASP A 25 -33.93 -11.54 93.80
CA ASP A 25 -32.59 -11.89 94.28
C ASP A 25 -31.54 -11.44 93.26
N ASP A 26 -30.45 -10.81 93.72
CA ASP A 26 -29.33 -10.36 92.88
C ASP A 26 -28.29 -11.46 92.58
N GLY A 27 -28.48 -12.66 93.13
CA GLY A 27 -27.56 -13.80 93.02
C GLY A 27 -26.37 -13.73 93.98
N MET A 28 -26.27 -12.67 94.78
CA MET A 28 -25.26 -12.45 95.83
C MET A 28 -25.88 -12.37 97.24
N GLY A 29 -27.18 -12.65 97.37
CA GLY A 29 -27.91 -12.65 98.63
C GLY A 29 -28.53 -11.30 99.01
N GLY A 30 -28.64 -10.37 98.06
CA GLY A 30 -29.34 -9.10 98.16
C GLY A 30 -30.61 -9.03 97.30
N CYS A 31 -31.38 -7.95 97.44
CA CYS A 31 -32.58 -7.70 96.64
C CYS A 31 -32.38 -6.50 95.72
N THR A 32 -32.69 -6.69 94.44
CA THR A 32 -32.50 -5.69 93.37
C THR A 32 -33.74 -5.60 92.48
N THR A 33 -33.93 -4.47 91.82
CA THR A 33 -34.90 -4.32 90.71
C THR A 33 -34.25 -4.42 89.34
N ASP A 34 -32.91 -4.57 89.30
CA ASP A 34 -32.16 -4.72 88.05
C ASP A 34 -32.32 -6.15 87.53
N ALA A 35 -33.13 -6.28 86.48
CA ALA A 35 -33.43 -7.56 85.83
C ALA A 35 -32.17 -8.31 85.32
N CYS A 36 -31.03 -7.64 85.21
CA CYS A 36 -29.75 -8.23 84.79
C CYS A 36 -28.92 -8.83 85.93
N LEU A 37 -29.45 -8.90 87.16
CA LEU A 37 -28.74 -9.48 88.31
C LEU A 37 -29.57 -10.60 88.98
N PRO A 38 -29.11 -11.86 88.99
CA PRO A 38 -27.94 -12.37 88.27
C PRO A 38 -28.20 -12.37 86.76
N ASN A 39 -27.15 -12.19 85.94
CA ASN A 39 -27.30 -12.06 84.50
C ASN A 39 -28.00 -13.29 83.88
N PRO A 40 -29.23 -13.13 83.36
CA PRO A 40 -29.99 -14.24 82.81
C PRO A 40 -29.54 -14.62 81.38
N CYS A 41 -28.67 -13.83 80.75
CA CYS A 41 -28.19 -14.02 79.39
C CYS A 41 -27.03 -15.03 79.36
N THR A 42 -27.36 -16.32 79.24
CA THR A 42 -26.38 -17.43 79.26
C THR A 42 -26.17 -18.11 77.90
N THR A 43 -26.80 -17.61 76.85
CA THR A 43 -26.68 -18.18 75.50
C THR A 43 -25.28 -17.89 74.94
N PRO A 44 -24.62 -18.83 74.23
CA PRO A 44 -23.31 -18.59 73.64
C PRO A 44 -23.27 -17.33 72.77
N ASN A 45 -22.24 -16.49 72.97
CA ASN A 45 -22.02 -15.22 72.27
C ASN A 45 -23.16 -14.18 72.43
N ARG A 46 -24.04 -14.36 73.43
CA ARG A 46 -25.15 -13.46 73.77
C ARG A 46 -25.27 -13.28 75.28
N THR A 47 -24.23 -12.68 75.87
CA THR A 47 -24.09 -12.54 77.32
C THR A 47 -24.31 -11.10 77.81
N VAL A 48 -24.46 -10.14 76.91
CA VAL A 48 -24.67 -8.74 77.26
C VAL A 48 -26.14 -8.50 77.61
N CYS A 49 -26.43 -8.29 78.91
CA CYS A 49 -27.77 -7.97 79.40
C CYS A 49 -28.01 -6.46 79.49
N MET A 50 -29.21 -6.03 79.12
CA MET A 50 -29.71 -4.68 79.32
C MET A 50 -31.11 -4.71 79.94
N ASP A 51 -31.35 -3.89 80.97
CA ASP A 51 -32.66 -3.74 81.58
C ASP A 51 -33.57 -2.86 80.69
N ALA A 52 -34.57 -3.47 80.07
CA ALA A 52 -35.54 -2.83 79.20
C ALA A 52 -36.88 -2.63 79.92
N GLY A 53 -36.88 -1.82 80.99
CA GLY A 53 -38.10 -1.44 81.71
C GLY A 53 -38.60 -2.52 82.67
N GLY A 54 -37.69 -3.18 83.40
CA GLY A 54 -37.98 -4.25 84.36
C GLY A 54 -37.97 -5.64 83.73
N SER A 55 -37.32 -5.80 82.58
CA SER A 55 -37.17 -7.08 81.88
C SER A 55 -35.79 -7.17 81.24
N ALA A 56 -35.11 -8.28 81.45
CA ALA A 56 -33.79 -8.51 80.88
C ALA A 56 -33.88 -8.75 79.36
N SER A 57 -33.17 -7.92 78.60
CA SER A 57 -32.98 -8.10 77.16
C SER A 57 -31.53 -8.52 76.89
N CYS A 58 -31.35 -9.62 76.14
CA CYS A 58 -30.03 -10.19 75.84
C CYS A 58 -29.56 -9.82 74.44
N SER A 59 -28.43 -9.12 74.37
CA SER A 59 -27.76 -8.72 73.12
C SER A 59 -26.50 -9.55 72.87
N CYS A 60 -26.10 -9.62 71.60
CA CYS A 60 -24.89 -10.34 71.20
C CYS A 60 -23.64 -9.67 71.78
N ASP A 61 -22.62 -10.48 72.04
CA ASP A 61 -21.33 -10.02 72.57
C ASP A 61 -20.61 -9.13 71.54
N PRO A 62 -19.70 -8.22 71.97
CA PRO A 62 -18.96 -7.36 71.04
C PRO A 62 -18.24 -8.17 69.94
N GLY A 63 -18.48 -7.81 68.69
CA GLY A 63 -17.98 -8.54 67.52
C GLY A 63 -18.98 -9.54 66.91
N TYR A 64 -20.12 -9.77 67.55
CA TYR A 64 -21.21 -10.59 67.05
C TYR A 64 -22.46 -9.73 66.81
N HIS A 65 -23.30 -10.16 65.86
CA HIS A 65 -24.64 -9.63 65.65
C HIS A 65 -25.66 -10.77 65.60
N ASP A 66 -26.94 -10.42 65.62
CA ASP A 66 -28.04 -11.39 65.54
C ASP A 66 -28.00 -12.14 64.19
N ASP A 67 -28.21 -13.46 64.23
CA ASP A 67 -28.25 -14.31 63.03
C ASP A 67 -29.66 -14.41 62.40
N GLY A 68 -30.65 -13.75 62.99
CA GLY A 68 -32.04 -13.74 62.53
C GLY A 68 -32.86 -14.95 62.97
N VAL A 69 -32.26 -15.92 63.65
CA VAL A 69 -32.92 -17.11 64.23
C VAL A 69 -32.74 -17.23 65.75
N GLY A 70 -32.22 -16.18 66.38
CA GLY A 70 -32.06 -16.07 67.85
C GLY A 70 -30.67 -16.42 68.38
N GLY A 71 -29.72 -16.76 67.50
CA GLY A 71 -28.30 -16.91 67.80
C GLY A 71 -27.51 -15.64 67.50
N CYS A 72 -26.18 -15.76 67.56
CA CYS A 72 -25.26 -14.66 67.28
C CYS A 72 -24.14 -15.14 66.36
N THR A 73 -23.83 -14.36 65.33
CA THR A 73 -22.85 -14.69 64.30
C THR A 73 -21.87 -13.54 64.08
N THR A 74 -20.70 -13.86 63.54
CA THR A 74 -19.72 -12.88 63.03
C THR A 74 -19.79 -12.74 61.52
N ASP A 75 -20.59 -13.58 60.85
CA ASP A 75 -20.77 -13.55 59.40
C ASP A 75 -21.74 -12.41 59.05
N PRO A 76 -21.26 -11.31 58.43
CA PRO A 76 -22.11 -10.17 58.11
C PRO A 76 -23.21 -10.51 57.10
N CYS A 77 -23.13 -11.67 56.43
CA CYS A 77 -24.13 -12.17 55.50
C CYS A 77 -25.20 -13.06 56.15
N VAL A 78 -25.27 -13.13 57.50
CA VAL A 78 -26.27 -13.94 58.21
C VAL A 78 -27.01 -13.10 59.25
N PRO A 79 -28.31 -12.77 59.06
CA PRO A 79 -29.12 -13.07 57.89
C PRO A 79 -28.69 -12.23 56.70
N ASP A 80 -28.86 -12.76 55.48
CA ASP A 80 -28.39 -12.11 54.26
C ASP A 80 -29.08 -10.74 54.05
N PRO A 81 -28.35 -9.61 54.22
CA PRO A 81 -28.94 -8.29 54.05
C PRO A 81 -29.20 -7.94 52.57
N CYS A 82 -28.57 -8.68 51.64
CA CYS A 82 -28.62 -8.45 50.20
C CYS A 82 -29.79 -9.20 49.53
N ALA A 83 -30.37 -10.20 50.20
CA ALA A 83 -31.47 -11.00 49.67
C ALA A 83 -32.69 -10.15 49.24
N ALA A 84 -33.01 -9.08 49.99
CA ALA A 84 -34.12 -8.19 49.65
C ALA A 84 -33.87 -7.38 48.35
N MET A 85 -32.60 -7.23 47.96
CA MET A 85 -32.18 -6.54 46.73
C MET A 85 -31.97 -7.51 45.57
N GLY A 86 -32.16 -8.82 45.77
CA GLY A 86 -31.88 -9.84 44.76
C GLY A 86 -30.39 -9.90 44.40
N GLN A 87 -29.51 -9.73 45.38
CA GLN A 87 -28.06 -9.76 45.23
C GLN A 87 -27.45 -10.80 46.15
N LEU A 88 -26.25 -11.29 45.81
CA LEU A 88 -25.48 -12.17 46.69
C LEU A 88 -24.70 -11.34 47.70
N CYS A 89 -24.57 -11.85 48.91
CA CYS A 89 -23.71 -11.28 49.94
C CYS A 89 -22.35 -11.98 49.97
N ARG A 90 -21.27 -11.19 50.09
CA ARG A 90 -19.93 -11.67 50.46
C ARG A 90 -19.36 -10.85 51.61
N ASP A 91 -18.52 -11.47 52.43
CA ASP A 91 -17.77 -10.77 53.46
C ASP A 91 -16.60 -9.98 52.83
N ALA A 92 -16.65 -8.65 52.97
CA ALA A 92 -15.61 -7.71 52.55
C ALA A 92 -14.96 -7.03 53.76
N GLY A 93 -14.28 -7.82 54.59
CA GLY A 93 -13.52 -7.32 55.74
C GLY A 93 -14.38 -7.04 56.97
N GLY A 94 -15.32 -7.93 57.27
CA GLY A 94 -16.28 -7.83 58.37
C GLY A 94 -17.54 -7.02 58.01
N VAL A 95 -17.73 -6.70 56.74
CA VAL A 95 -18.88 -5.94 56.23
C VAL A 95 -19.51 -6.70 55.08
N ALA A 96 -20.84 -6.78 55.08
CA ALA A 96 -21.61 -7.37 54.00
C ALA A 96 -21.49 -6.50 52.74
N GLU A 97 -20.95 -7.07 51.68
CA GLU A 97 -20.93 -6.46 50.35
C GLU A 97 -21.94 -7.18 49.45
N CYS A 98 -22.95 -6.41 49.00
CA CYS A 98 -23.93 -6.90 48.04
C CYS A 98 -23.40 -6.75 46.61
N TYR A 99 -23.38 -7.85 45.86
CA TYR A 99 -22.92 -7.84 44.47
C TYR A 99 -23.82 -8.70 43.58
N THR A 100 -23.91 -8.30 42.31
CA THR A 100 -24.46 -9.14 41.23
C THR A 100 -23.28 -9.80 40.53
N PRO A 101 -23.18 -11.15 40.52
CA PRO A 101 -22.16 -11.81 39.73
C PRO A 101 -22.39 -11.54 38.24
N THR A 102 -21.31 -11.42 37.48
CA THR A 102 -21.40 -11.47 36.02
C THR A 102 -21.62 -12.93 35.64
N CYS A 103 -22.82 -13.23 35.12
CA CYS A 103 -23.11 -14.53 34.53
C CYS A 103 -22.66 -14.48 33.07
N ASN A 104 -21.61 -15.25 32.77
CA ASN A 104 -21.16 -15.52 31.40
C ASN A 104 -20.64 -16.96 31.38
N ASP A 105 -21.26 -17.85 30.60
CA ASP A 105 -20.81 -19.24 30.41
C ASP A 105 -19.97 -19.43 29.14
N ASP A 106 -19.61 -18.34 28.47
CA ASP A 106 -18.90 -18.28 27.18
C ASP A 106 -19.64 -19.00 26.04
N ASN A 107 -20.94 -19.30 26.20
CA ASN A 107 -21.78 -19.86 25.15
C ASN A 107 -22.57 -18.75 24.44
N PRO A 108 -22.28 -18.44 23.16
CA PRO A 108 -22.99 -17.40 22.42
C PRO A 108 -24.45 -17.79 22.10
N CYS A 109 -24.86 -19.02 22.41
CA CYS A 109 -26.22 -19.52 22.22
C CYS A 109 -27.04 -19.56 23.51
N THR A 110 -26.61 -18.88 24.57
CA THR A 110 -27.38 -18.66 25.78
C THR A 110 -27.56 -17.17 26.05
N GLU A 111 -28.72 -16.83 26.60
CA GLU A 111 -28.95 -15.57 27.27
C GLU A 111 -28.62 -15.76 28.76
N ASP A 112 -27.59 -15.05 29.20
CA ASP A 112 -26.99 -15.24 30.51
C ASP A 112 -27.53 -14.19 31.47
N THR A 113 -28.29 -14.64 32.46
CA THR A 113 -28.98 -13.75 33.41
C THR A 113 -28.72 -14.20 34.83
N PHE A 114 -28.65 -13.23 35.75
CA PHE A 114 -28.69 -13.52 37.17
C PHE A 114 -30.13 -13.35 37.67
N ASP A 115 -30.75 -14.42 38.17
CA ASP A 115 -32.17 -14.41 38.56
C ASP A 115 -32.42 -13.86 39.97
N GLY A 116 -31.37 -13.34 40.61
CA GLY A 116 -31.38 -12.88 42.00
C GLY A 116 -30.89 -13.93 43.01
N SER A 117 -30.74 -15.18 42.58
CA SER A 117 -30.22 -16.27 43.42
C SER A 117 -29.08 -17.05 42.75
N ALA A 118 -29.14 -17.25 41.43
CA ALA A 118 -28.18 -18.01 40.67
C ALA A 118 -28.04 -17.48 39.24
N CYS A 119 -26.96 -17.88 38.57
CA CYS A 119 -26.85 -17.70 37.13
C CYS A 119 -27.77 -18.68 36.40
N VAL A 120 -28.51 -18.15 35.44
CA VAL A 120 -29.45 -18.85 34.56
C VAL A 120 -29.02 -18.60 33.13
N PHE A 121 -28.72 -19.69 32.41
CA PHE A 121 -28.27 -19.69 31.02
C PHE A 121 -29.39 -20.23 30.13
N THR A 122 -30.13 -19.35 29.48
CA THR A 122 -31.33 -19.72 28.72
C THR A 122 -30.98 -19.91 27.25
N PRO A 123 -31.18 -21.10 26.64
CA PRO A 123 -30.89 -21.30 25.22
C PRO A 123 -31.63 -20.32 24.32
N LEU A 124 -30.89 -19.69 23.40
CA LEU A 124 -31.45 -18.88 22.32
C LEU A 124 -32.22 -19.77 21.34
N ALA A 125 -33.10 -19.14 20.55
CA ALA A 125 -33.89 -19.84 19.54
C ALA A 125 -33.00 -20.48 18.46
N ASP A 126 -33.42 -21.65 17.98
CA ASP A 126 -32.75 -22.32 16.87
C ASP A 126 -32.73 -21.41 15.63
N GLY A 127 -31.57 -21.32 14.98
CA GLY A 127 -31.35 -20.43 13.84
C GLY A 127 -30.88 -19.02 14.20
N THR A 128 -30.82 -18.64 15.48
CA THR A 128 -30.16 -17.40 15.90
C THR A 128 -28.68 -17.45 15.53
N GLY A 129 -28.18 -16.38 14.91
CA GLY A 129 -26.77 -16.29 14.51
C GLY A 129 -25.85 -16.27 15.73
N CYS A 130 -24.77 -17.04 15.66
CA CYS A 130 -23.78 -17.12 16.73
C CYS A 130 -22.37 -17.23 16.13
N SER A 131 -21.35 -17.12 16.98
CA SER A 131 -19.98 -17.43 16.58
C SER A 131 -19.17 -17.95 17.76
N THR A 132 -18.50 -19.08 17.55
CA THR A 132 -17.53 -19.66 18.49
C THR A 132 -16.10 -19.14 18.28
N THR A 133 -15.83 -18.53 17.12
CA THR A 133 -14.51 -18.01 16.76
C THR A 133 -14.64 -17.03 15.59
N LEU A 134 -13.74 -16.05 15.51
CA LEU A 134 -13.66 -15.15 14.35
C LEU A 134 -13.35 -15.88 13.03
N CYS A 135 -12.85 -17.12 13.09
CA CYS A 135 -12.47 -17.92 11.93
C CYS A 135 -13.58 -18.78 11.34
N VAL A 136 -14.79 -18.75 11.92
CA VAL A 136 -15.94 -19.49 11.40
C VAL A 136 -17.12 -18.56 11.30
N SER A 137 -17.58 -18.32 10.07
CA SER A 137 -18.72 -17.45 9.80
C SER A 137 -20.00 -18.26 9.61
N SER A 138 -21.15 -17.61 9.78
CA SER A 138 -22.47 -18.19 9.50
C SER A 138 -22.84 -19.39 10.38
N GLN A 139 -22.37 -19.43 11.62
CA GLN A 139 -22.85 -20.41 12.61
C GLN A 139 -24.23 -20.01 13.13
N THR A 140 -25.01 -21.00 13.53
CA THR A 140 -26.32 -20.80 14.13
C THR A 140 -26.51 -21.67 15.36
N CYS A 141 -27.33 -21.18 16.28
CA CYS A 141 -27.74 -21.93 17.45
C CYS A 141 -28.62 -23.11 17.04
N SER A 142 -28.30 -24.28 17.57
CA SER A 142 -29.13 -25.49 17.49
C SER A 142 -29.07 -26.21 18.83
N ALA A 143 -30.23 -26.38 19.47
CA ALA A 143 -30.35 -27.01 20.79
C ALA A 143 -29.42 -26.40 21.86
N GLY A 144 -29.26 -25.08 21.86
CA GLY A 144 -28.42 -24.34 22.81
C GLY A 144 -26.91 -24.40 22.54
N LEU A 145 -26.48 -24.98 21.41
CA LEU A 145 -25.09 -25.02 20.98
C LEU A 145 -24.91 -24.22 19.69
N CYS A 146 -23.81 -23.47 19.60
CA CYS A 146 -23.42 -22.82 18.36
C CYS A 146 -22.80 -23.84 17.40
N THR A 147 -23.42 -24.05 16.24
CA THR A 147 -23.02 -25.10 15.30
C THR A 147 -23.07 -24.62 13.85
N GLY A 148 -22.50 -25.41 12.93
CA GLY A 148 -22.50 -25.10 11.50
C GLY A 148 -21.39 -24.13 11.10
N GLY A 149 -21.69 -23.27 10.12
CA GLY A 149 -20.76 -22.29 9.57
C GLY A 149 -19.73 -22.84 8.59
N ALA A 150 -18.89 -21.94 8.09
CA ALA A 150 -17.78 -22.24 7.19
C ALA A 150 -16.52 -21.49 7.65
N ALA A 151 -15.36 -22.11 7.42
CA ALA A 151 -14.08 -21.47 7.67
C ALA A 151 -13.99 -20.15 6.89
N VAL A 152 -13.61 -19.08 7.59
CA VAL A 152 -13.33 -17.79 6.98
C VAL A 152 -12.03 -17.92 6.18
N SER A 153 -12.06 -17.50 4.92
CA SER A 153 -10.85 -17.37 4.11
C SER A 153 -10.18 -16.05 4.47
N CYS A 154 -8.94 -16.13 4.96
CA CYS A 154 -8.10 -14.97 5.24
C CYS A 154 -7.17 -14.58 4.09
N ASP A 155 -7.22 -15.35 3.00
CA ASP A 155 -6.51 -15.07 1.76
C ASP A 155 -6.78 -13.64 1.27
N ASP A 156 -5.75 -12.80 1.28
CA ASP A 156 -5.80 -11.43 0.76
C ASP A 156 -5.33 -11.31 -0.69
N GLY A 157 -5.00 -12.45 -1.31
CA GLY A 157 -4.51 -12.54 -2.67
C GLY A 157 -3.08 -12.10 -2.85
N ASN A 158 -2.34 -11.82 -1.77
CA ASN A 158 -0.95 -11.41 -1.82
C ASN A 158 -0.03 -12.63 -1.63
N PRO A 159 0.74 -13.05 -2.64
CA PRO A 159 1.63 -14.19 -2.50
C PRO A 159 2.77 -13.95 -1.49
N CYS A 160 3.08 -12.69 -1.16
CA CYS A 160 4.12 -12.32 -0.19
C CYS A 160 3.63 -12.30 1.26
N THR A 161 2.44 -12.80 1.54
CA THR A 161 1.92 -12.97 2.90
C THR A 161 1.63 -14.44 3.19
N THR A 162 1.82 -14.82 4.44
CA THR A 162 1.27 -16.05 4.99
C THR A 162 -0.04 -15.71 5.67
N ASP A 163 -1.13 -16.16 5.09
CA ASP A 163 -2.46 -15.92 5.63
C ASP A 163 -2.81 -16.96 6.68
N SER A 164 -3.30 -16.49 7.80
CA SER A 164 -3.74 -17.33 8.90
C SER A 164 -4.97 -16.73 9.55
N CYS A 165 -5.73 -17.58 10.24
CA CYS A 165 -6.85 -17.12 11.02
C CYS A 165 -6.62 -17.49 12.48
N ASP A 166 -6.45 -16.47 13.32
CA ASP A 166 -6.43 -16.62 14.76
C ASP A 166 -7.86 -16.63 15.31
N ALA A 167 -8.15 -17.59 16.19
CA ALA A 167 -9.51 -17.83 16.64
C ALA A 167 -10.13 -16.63 17.41
N LEU A 168 -9.32 -15.75 17.98
CA LEU A 168 -9.71 -14.61 18.81
C LEU A 168 -9.44 -13.25 18.14
N ALA A 169 -8.37 -13.14 17.35
CA ALA A 169 -7.97 -11.90 16.68
C ALA A 169 -8.48 -11.80 15.22
N GLY A 170 -8.86 -12.93 14.61
CA GLY A 170 -9.37 -12.99 13.25
C GLY A 170 -8.26 -13.21 12.23
N CYS A 171 -8.46 -12.69 11.01
CA CYS A 171 -7.49 -12.85 9.94
C CYS A 171 -6.19 -12.08 10.23
N ASP A 172 -5.07 -12.76 10.04
CA ASP A 172 -3.72 -12.23 10.18
C ASP A 172 -2.90 -12.63 8.96
N ASN A 173 -2.37 -11.63 8.26
CA ASN A 173 -1.62 -11.79 7.00
C ASN A 173 -0.21 -11.27 7.24
N VAL A 174 0.68 -12.21 7.58
CA VAL A 174 2.04 -11.87 7.99
C VAL A 174 2.92 -11.82 6.76
N ALA A 175 3.65 -10.71 6.58
CA ALA A 175 4.64 -10.59 5.51
C ALA A 175 5.66 -11.73 5.57
N ASP A 176 5.80 -12.45 4.47
CA ASP A 176 6.76 -13.52 4.29
C ASP A 176 7.55 -13.30 2.99
N ASP A 177 8.73 -12.71 3.14
CA ASP A 177 9.61 -12.38 2.02
C ASP A 177 10.26 -13.63 1.39
N ALA A 178 10.03 -14.84 1.94
CA ALA A 178 10.47 -16.10 1.34
C ALA A 178 9.50 -16.64 0.29
N LEU A 179 8.25 -16.14 0.23
CA LEU A 179 7.22 -16.56 -0.72
C LEU A 179 7.30 -15.77 -2.04
N VAL A 180 8.50 -15.66 -2.59
CA VAL A 180 8.74 -14.89 -3.82
C VAL A 180 7.93 -15.48 -4.99
N PRO A 181 6.96 -14.73 -5.55
CA PRO A 181 6.20 -15.20 -6.69
C PRO A 181 7.05 -15.11 -7.95
N ASP A 182 7.16 -16.21 -8.69
CA ASP A 182 7.79 -16.26 -10.00
C ASP A 182 6.73 -15.97 -11.07
N ASP A 183 6.92 -14.88 -11.81
CA ASP A 183 5.99 -14.50 -12.89
C ASP A 183 6.23 -15.25 -14.21
N GLY A 184 7.26 -16.09 -14.23
CA GLY A 184 7.69 -16.89 -15.37
C GLY A 184 8.54 -16.12 -16.39
N VAL A 185 8.86 -14.85 -16.14
CA VAL A 185 9.62 -13.99 -17.04
C VAL A 185 11.05 -13.84 -16.55
N SER A 186 11.97 -14.52 -17.23
CA SER A 186 13.36 -14.65 -16.80
C SER A 186 14.15 -13.35 -16.74
N CYS A 187 13.75 -12.32 -17.50
CA CYS A 187 14.40 -11.01 -17.44
C CYS A 187 13.92 -10.10 -16.31
N THR A 188 12.93 -10.54 -15.53
CA THR A 188 12.47 -9.78 -14.37
C THR A 188 13.12 -10.30 -13.09
N VAL A 189 13.25 -9.41 -12.12
CA VAL A 189 13.71 -9.73 -10.77
C VAL A 189 12.48 -9.79 -9.88
N ASP A 190 12.09 -11.02 -9.54
CA ASP A 190 11.00 -11.31 -8.63
C ASP A 190 11.43 -11.18 -7.17
N VAL A 191 10.71 -10.38 -6.40
CA VAL A 191 11.00 -10.10 -5.00
C VAL A 191 9.71 -9.94 -4.20
N CYS A 192 9.71 -10.50 -3.00
CA CYS A 192 8.86 -10.05 -1.90
C CYS A 192 9.67 -9.15 -0.98
N ALA A 193 9.19 -7.94 -0.72
CA ALA A 193 9.82 -7.03 0.23
C ALA A 193 8.78 -6.37 1.12
N GLY A 194 8.80 -6.70 2.42
CA GLY A 194 7.86 -6.17 3.39
C GLY A 194 6.41 -6.57 3.10
N GLY A 195 6.21 -7.77 2.55
CA GLY A 195 4.89 -8.25 2.15
C GLY A 195 4.34 -7.59 0.88
N VAL A 196 5.19 -7.05 0.01
CA VAL A 196 4.78 -6.53 -1.31
C VAL A 196 5.52 -7.29 -2.40
N ALA A 197 4.76 -7.88 -3.31
CA ALA A 197 5.29 -8.53 -4.51
C ALA A 197 5.76 -7.48 -5.53
N SER A 198 6.92 -7.72 -6.13
CA SER A 198 7.47 -6.92 -7.21
C SER A 198 8.20 -7.81 -8.20
N ASN A 199 7.95 -7.56 -9.48
CA ASN A 199 8.62 -8.17 -10.63
C ASN A 199 9.21 -7.05 -11.48
N THR A 200 10.43 -6.63 -11.15
CA THR A 200 11.04 -5.45 -11.78
C THR A 200 11.87 -5.88 -12.99
N PRO A 201 11.67 -5.27 -14.19
CA PRO A 201 12.52 -5.54 -15.34
C PRO A 201 14.00 -5.27 -15.06
N ASP A 202 14.87 -6.20 -15.47
CA ASP A 202 16.33 -6.06 -15.41
C ASP A 202 16.93 -6.31 -16.81
N ASP A 203 17.28 -5.23 -17.50
CA ASP A 203 17.89 -5.29 -18.83
C ASP A 203 19.21 -6.09 -18.82
N GLY A 204 19.93 -6.11 -17.70
CA GLY A 204 21.16 -6.88 -17.57
C GLY A 204 20.94 -8.39 -17.62
N ALA A 205 19.74 -8.88 -17.33
CA ALA A 205 19.38 -10.29 -17.48
C ALA A 205 19.17 -10.68 -18.96
N CYS A 206 18.93 -9.70 -19.83
CA CYS A 206 18.79 -9.91 -21.27
C CYS A 206 20.09 -9.75 -22.05
N ASP A 207 21.13 -9.14 -21.47
CA ASP A 207 22.39 -8.85 -22.15
C ASP A 207 23.11 -10.16 -22.55
N ASP A 208 23.15 -10.44 -23.85
CA ASP A 208 23.86 -11.59 -24.43
C ASP A 208 25.34 -11.27 -24.78
N GLY A 209 25.78 -10.03 -24.52
CA GLY A 209 27.11 -9.54 -24.80
C GLY A 209 27.39 -9.26 -26.28
N LEU A 210 26.37 -9.30 -27.14
CA LEU A 210 26.47 -8.94 -28.55
C LEU A 210 26.02 -7.48 -28.73
N TRP A 211 26.82 -6.73 -29.47
CA TRP A 211 26.57 -5.33 -29.79
C TRP A 211 25.81 -5.17 -31.12
N CYS A 212 26.08 -6.04 -32.09
CA CYS A 212 25.58 -5.88 -33.46
C CYS A 212 24.09 -6.16 -33.62
N ASN A 213 23.48 -6.95 -32.73
CA ASN A 213 22.02 -7.17 -32.67
C ASN A 213 21.28 -6.06 -31.91
N GLY A 214 21.99 -5.18 -31.21
CA GLY A 214 21.41 -4.04 -30.51
C GLY A 214 21.44 -4.18 -28.99
N SER A 215 20.90 -3.19 -28.30
CA SER A 215 20.75 -3.23 -26.85
C SER A 215 19.57 -4.12 -26.48
N GLU A 216 19.81 -5.13 -25.67
CA GLU A 216 18.78 -6.01 -25.15
C GLU A 216 18.07 -5.34 -23.96
N VAL A 217 16.74 -5.31 -24.00
CA VAL A 217 15.88 -4.67 -22.99
C VAL A 217 14.88 -5.69 -22.47
N CYS A 218 14.66 -5.72 -21.16
CA CYS A 218 13.58 -6.49 -20.58
C CYS A 218 12.25 -5.75 -20.79
N ALA A 219 11.50 -6.17 -21.81
CA ALA A 219 10.20 -5.60 -22.13
C ALA A 219 9.18 -6.71 -22.45
N PRO A 220 8.70 -7.44 -21.42
CA PRO A 220 7.89 -8.65 -21.62
C PRO A 220 6.55 -8.42 -22.32
N SER A 221 6.04 -7.17 -22.28
CA SER A 221 4.79 -6.76 -22.90
C SER A 221 4.96 -6.23 -24.33
N GLU A 222 6.20 -6.11 -24.83
CA GLU A 222 6.46 -5.63 -26.17
C GLU A 222 6.19 -6.70 -27.23
N THR A 223 5.68 -6.26 -28.38
CA THR A 223 5.51 -7.14 -29.54
C THR A 223 6.89 -7.50 -30.11
N GLY A 224 7.24 -8.79 -30.07
CA GLY A 224 8.55 -9.27 -30.53
C GLY A 224 9.48 -9.70 -29.39
N ALA A 225 9.09 -9.45 -28.13
CA ALA A 225 9.79 -10.02 -26.98
C ALA A 225 9.72 -11.55 -27.00
N GLY A 226 10.83 -12.18 -26.60
CA GLY A 226 10.93 -13.62 -26.43
C GLY A 226 10.08 -14.15 -25.28
N VAL A 227 10.09 -15.48 -25.08
CA VAL A 227 9.41 -16.11 -23.94
C VAL A 227 10.05 -15.75 -22.59
N ASP A 228 11.29 -15.32 -22.62
CA ASP A 228 12.08 -14.78 -21.52
C ASP A 228 11.82 -13.29 -21.24
N GLY A 229 11.04 -12.62 -22.11
CA GLY A 229 10.70 -11.21 -22.01
C GLY A 229 11.74 -10.24 -22.60
N CYS A 230 12.83 -10.78 -23.17
CA CYS A 230 13.90 -9.99 -23.75
C CYS A 230 13.59 -9.56 -25.18
N VAL A 231 13.99 -8.34 -25.53
CA VAL A 231 13.88 -7.81 -26.89
C VAL A 231 15.08 -6.93 -27.25
N ALA A 232 15.66 -7.23 -28.41
CA ALA A 232 16.71 -6.44 -29.01
C ALA A 232 16.15 -5.13 -29.57
N ARG A 233 16.73 -4.00 -29.16
CA ARG A 233 16.37 -2.67 -29.66
C ARG A 233 17.59 -1.96 -30.21
N ALA A 234 17.35 -1.01 -31.12
CA ALA A 234 18.37 -0.08 -31.61
C ALA A 234 19.66 -0.75 -32.11
N ALA A 235 19.53 -1.82 -32.90
CA ALA A 235 20.67 -2.43 -33.59
C ALA A 235 21.47 -1.34 -34.33
N PRO A 236 22.81 -1.30 -34.15
CA PRO A 236 23.63 -0.28 -34.77
C PRO A 236 23.50 -0.36 -36.30
N VAL A 237 23.37 0.78 -36.95
CA VAL A 237 23.26 0.87 -38.41
C VAL A 237 24.65 1.10 -38.99
N ALA A 238 24.98 0.39 -40.07
CA ALA A 238 26.24 0.59 -40.78
C ALA A 238 26.40 2.05 -41.25
N PRO A 239 27.63 2.60 -41.29
CA PRO A 239 27.87 3.99 -41.68
C PRO A 239 27.45 4.34 -43.12
N GLY A 240 27.29 3.35 -43.98
CA GLY A 240 26.85 3.54 -45.36
C GLY A 240 26.37 2.23 -46.00
N PRO A 241 25.88 2.30 -47.24
CA PRO A 241 25.49 1.11 -47.98
C PRO A 241 26.71 0.26 -48.36
N ASP A 242 26.49 -1.03 -48.55
CA ASP A 242 27.47 -1.90 -49.20
C ASP A 242 27.67 -1.46 -50.66
N GLY A 243 28.91 -1.58 -51.13
CA GLY A 243 29.31 -1.16 -52.46
C GLY A 243 30.07 -2.24 -53.22
N PRO A 244 30.34 -2.03 -54.52
CA PRO A 244 31.07 -2.98 -55.35
C PRO A 244 32.53 -3.21 -54.90
N CYS A 245 33.05 -2.34 -54.02
CA CYS A 245 34.40 -2.40 -53.49
C CYS A 245 34.49 -2.75 -52.01
N GLY A 246 33.38 -3.12 -51.36
CA GLY A 246 33.41 -3.60 -49.99
C GLY A 246 32.05 -3.60 -49.32
N SER A 247 31.94 -4.38 -48.26
CA SER A 247 30.78 -4.46 -47.38
C SER A 247 31.15 -4.07 -45.96
N TRP A 248 30.20 -3.47 -45.24
CA TRP A 248 30.39 -3.20 -43.83
C TRP A 248 30.19 -4.48 -43.01
N VAL A 249 31.15 -4.78 -42.14
CA VAL A 249 31.13 -5.91 -41.23
C VAL A 249 31.08 -5.38 -39.81
N CYS A 250 30.08 -5.82 -39.06
CA CYS A 250 29.95 -5.48 -37.66
C CYS A 250 30.88 -6.35 -36.81
N ASP A 251 31.65 -5.74 -35.92
CA ASP A 251 32.57 -6.42 -35.02
C ASP A 251 32.06 -6.32 -33.57
N GLU A 252 31.69 -7.47 -33.01
CA GLU A 252 31.21 -7.60 -31.63
C GLU A 252 32.29 -7.28 -30.59
N GLY A 253 33.54 -7.65 -30.87
CA GLY A 253 34.63 -7.51 -29.90
C GLY A 253 35.08 -6.06 -29.72
N THR A 254 34.94 -5.23 -30.76
CA THR A 254 35.27 -3.81 -30.70
C THR A 254 34.04 -2.89 -30.68
N ALA A 255 32.83 -3.45 -30.73
CA ALA A 255 31.57 -2.71 -30.82
C ALA A 255 31.62 -1.63 -31.91
N SER A 256 32.04 -2.01 -33.12
CA SER A 256 32.28 -1.08 -34.22
C SER A 256 32.05 -1.68 -35.59
N TRP A 257 31.79 -0.82 -36.56
CA TRP A 257 31.76 -1.21 -37.97
C TRP A 257 33.16 -1.14 -38.58
N SER A 258 33.53 -2.20 -39.29
CA SER A 258 34.75 -2.29 -40.10
C SER A 258 34.38 -2.48 -41.57
N MET A 259 35.20 -1.98 -42.48
CA MET A 259 34.98 -2.14 -43.90
C MET A 259 35.83 -3.29 -44.44
N ASP A 260 35.20 -4.34 -44.94
CA ASP A 260 35.88 -5.41 -45.69
C ASP A 260 36.07 -4.95 -47.14
N ALA A 261 37.15 -4.18 -47.34
CA ALA A 261 37.43 -3.56 -48.62
C ALA A 261 38.10 -4.53 -49.60
N ALA A 262 37.62 -4.53 -50.84
CA ALA A 262 38.29 -5.16 -51.96
C ALA A 262 39.68 -4.54 -52.16
N ALA A 263 40.65 -5.38 -52.54
CA ALA A 263 42.02 -4.94 -52.75
C ALA A 263 42.11 -3.79 -53.75
N ALA A 264 43.02 -2.84 -53.49
CA ALA A 264 43.23 -1.71 -54.38
C ALA A 264 43.57 -2.19 -55.81
N GLY A 265 42.90 -1.62 -56.81
CA GLY A 265 43.05 -2.02 -58.21
C GLY A 265 42.06 -3.10 -58.69
N THR A 266 41.26 -3.68 -57.80
CA THR A 266 40.16 -4.57 -58.19
C THR A 266 39.17 -3.81 -59.06
N SER A 267 38.79 -4.36 -60.22
CA SER A 267 37.83 -3.70 -61.10
C SER A 267 36.46 -3.59 -60.44
N CYS A 268 35.83 -2.44 -60.56
CA CYS A 268 34.48 -2.18 -60.09
C CYS A 268 33.73 -1.32 -61.12
N ASP A 269 32.49 -0.96 -60.83
CA ASP A 269 31.71 0.01 -61.58
C ASP A 269 31.08 0.95 -60.55
N ASP A 270 31.48 2.22 -60.54
CA ASP A 270 30.94 3.21 -59.61
C ASP A 270 29.55 3.72 -60.06
N SER A 271 29.00 3.14 -61.13
CA SER A 271 27.76 3.52 -61.80
C SER A 271 27.79 4.96 -62.35
N VAL A 272 28.96 5.60 -62.38
CA VAL A 272 29.16 6.90 -62.99
C VAL A 272 29.51 6.67 -64.46
N ALA A 273 28.55 6.93 -65.37
CA ALA A 273 28.70 6.57 -66.78
C ALA A 273 29.88 7.23 -67.55
N CYS A 274 30.54 8.22 -66.95
CA CYS A 274 31.59 9.05 -67.54
C CYS A 274 33.02 8.75 -67.06
N THR A 275 33.16 7.84 -66.11
CA THR A 275 34.42 7.32 -65.62
C THR A 275 34.82 6.08 -66.41
N THR A 276 36.14 5.87 -66.54
CA THR A 276 36.70 4.63 -67.10
C THR A 276 37.86 4.17 -66.25
N GLY A 277 38.11 2.86 -66.26
CA GLY A 277 39.16 2.25 -65.45
C GLY A 277 38.82 2.22 -63.97
N ASP A 278 37.53 2.13 -63.65
CA ASP A 278 36.99 2.03 -62.30
C ASP A 278 37.67 0.91 -61.53
N ALA A 279 38.32 1.33 -60.45
CA ALA A 279 39.03 0.42 -59.58
C ALA A 279 38.77 0.77 -58.12
N CYS A 280 38.74 -0.27 -57.30
CA CYS A 280 38.67 -0.12 -55.86
C CYS A 280 39.93 0.57 -55.35
N THR A 281 39.77 1.52 -54.44
CA THR A 281 40.89 2.26 -53.84
C THR A 281 41.53 1.55 -52.65
N GLY A 282 40.95 0.44 -52.19
CA GLY A 282 41.42 -0.34 -51.04
C GLY A 282 40.84 0.11 -49.69
N ASP A 283 40.09 1.22 -49.68
CA ASP A 283 39.31 1.74 -48.55
C ASP A 283 37.79 1.65 -48.83
N GLY A 284 37.39 0.79 -49.78
CA GLY A 284 36.00 0.49 -50.12
C GLY A 284 35.32 1.43 -51.11
N ALA A 285 35.99 2.51 -51.56
CA ALA A 285 35.46 3.32 -52.65
C ALA A 285 35.79 2.71 -54.02
N CYS A 286 34.82 2.76 -54.94
CA CYS A 286 35.06 2.56 -56.36
C CYS A 286 35.33 3.92 -56.99
N ARG A 287 36.48 4.08 -57.67
CA ARG A 287 36.81 5.33 -58.35
C ARG A 287 37.37 5.05 -59.73
N GLY A 288 36.80 5.71 -60.73
CA GLY A 288 37.39 5.74 -62.06
C GLY A 288 38.11 7.04 -62.42
N THR A 289 38.66 7.05 -63.62
CA THR A 289 39.28 8.24 -64.20
C THR A 289 38.26 8.90 -65.12
N TRP A 290 38.03 10.20 -64.91
CA TRP A 290 37.19 10.99 -65.80
C TRP A 290 37.73 10.95 -67.23
N THR A 291 36.87 10.58 -68.17
CA THR A 291 37.20 10.76 -69.58
C THR A 291 36.89 12.21 -69.97
N ALA A 292 37.81 12.83 -70.73
CA ALA A 292 37.63 14.20 -71.23
C ALA A 292 36.39 14.39 -72.14
N ALA A 293 35.65 13.31 -72.41
CA ALA A 293 34.45 13.34 -73.22
C ALA A 293 33.22 13.94 -72.52
N CYS A 294 33.28 14.18 -71.21
CA CYS A 294 32.14 14.69 -70.44
C CYS A 294 32.12 16.21 -70.27
N GLY A 295 33.04 16.91 -70.94
CA GLY A 295 32.93 18.34 -71.19
C GLY A 295 32.38 18.58 -72.60
N GLY A 296 31.15 19.10 -72.69
CA GLY A 296 30.50 19.86 -73.78
C GLY A 296 30.94 19.75 -75.26
N GLY A 297 31.64 18.71 -75.71
CA GLY A 297 32.27 18.71 -77.04
C GLY A 297 32.75 17.36 -77.58
N ALA A 298 32.50 16.24 -76.90
CA ALA A 298 32.84 14.92 -77.45
C ALA A 298 31.65 14.27 -78.17
N THR A 299 31.97 13.67 -79.32
CA THR A 299 31.02 13.06 -80.26
C THR A 299 30.64 11.61 -79.94
N SER A 300 31.07 11.08 -78.79
CA SER A 300 30.58 9.81 -78.25
C SER A 300 29.43 10.09 -77.31
N SER A 301 28.22 9.84 -77.77
CA SER A 301 26.99 9.95 -76.99
C SER A 301 27.06 9.05 -75.75
N CYS A 302 27.24 9.65 -74.57
CA CYS A 302 26.77 9.05 -73.33
C CYS A 302 25.24 9.10 -73.40
N SER A 303 24.57 7.96 -73.61
CA SER A 303 23.13 7.92 -73.90
C SER A 303 22.24 8.28 -72.70
N THR A 304 22.81 8.66 -71.56
CA THR A 304 22.09 8.90 -70.31
C THR A 304 22.48 10.19 -69.57
N THR A 305 23.39 11.02 -70.10
CA THR A 305 23.70 12.33 -69.48
C THR A 305 23.72 13.46 -70.50
N THR A 306 22.95 14.50 -70.23
CA THR A 306 22.88 15.75 -70.99
C THR A 306 24.20 16.51 -70.85
N PRO A 307 24.99 16.72 -71.93
CA PRO A 307 26.27 17.42 -71.85
C PRO A 307 26.09 18.93 -71.65
N PHE A 308 26.99 19.52 -70.86
CA PHE A 308 27.08 20.96 -70.58
C PHE A 308 27.03 21.84 -71.85
N GLY A 309 25.94 22.60 -72.03
CA GLY A 309 25.82 23.59 -73.09
C GLY A 309 24.55 24.44 -72.97
N ALA A 310 24.72 25.77 -73.12
CA ALA A 310 23.75 26.87 -73.34
C ALA A 310 22.46 26.99 -72.49
N SER A 311 22.07 25.97 -71.74
CA SER A 311 20.79 25.87 -71.01
C SER A 311 20.96 25.85 -69.47
N GLY A 312 22.19 26.07 -68.97
CA GLY A 312 22.52 25.96 -67.54
C GLY A 312 23.05 24.58 -67.15
N VAL A 313 23.61 24.51 -65.94
CA VAL A 313 24.11 23.27 -65.32
C VAL A 313 22.96 22.60 -64.60
N ASP A 314 22.67 21.33 -64.93
CA ASP A 314 21.76 20.49 -64.15
C ASP A 314 22.54 19.90 -62.97
N ILE A 315 22.65 20.69 -61.90
CA ILE A 315 23.16 20.20 -60.62
C ILE A 315 21.99 19.41 -60.03
N PRO A 316 22.13 18.09 -59.76
CA PRO A 316 21.04 17.35 -59.17
C PRO A 316 20.66 18.06 -57.89
N ALA A 317 19.39 18.36 -57.71
CA ALA A 317 18.85 18.87 -56.48
C ALA A 317 18.20 17.71 -55.71
N ALA A 318 18.50 17.61 -54.43
CA ALA A 318 17.67 16.88 -53.50
C ALA A 318 16.51 17.80 -53.11
N ARG A 319 15.30 17.24 -53.09
CA ARG A 319 14.10 17.96 -52.68
C ARG A 319 13.79 17.61 -51.23
N VAL A 320 13.72 18.62 -50.38
CA VAL A 320 13.28 18.44 -48.99
C VAL A 320 11.76 18.58 -48.96
N LEU A 321 11.07 17.60 -48.35
CA LEU A 321 9.62 17.61 -48.12
C LEU A 321 9.36 17.23 -46.66
N GLY A 322 8.52 17.97 -45.97
CA GLY A 322 8.14 17.66 -44.58
C GLY A 322 6.99 18.53 -44.08
N GLU A 323 6.29 18.04 -43.06
CA GLU A 323 5.30 18.79 -42.29
C GLU A 323 5.94 19.21 -40.95
N LEU A 324 5.76 20.50 -40.61
CA LEU A 324 6.19 21.02 -39.32
C LEU A 324 5.10 20.79 -38.26
N THR A 325 5.38 19.91 -37.31
CA THR A 325 4.50 19.65 -36.17
C THR A 325 5.04 20.30 -34.91
N PHE A 326 4.16 20.96 -34.15
CA PHE A 326 4.49 21.59 -32.87
C PHE A 326 3.89 20.75 -31.76
N ASP A 327 4.74 20.02 -31.04
CA ASP A 327 4.31 19.12 -29.98
C ASP A 327 3.86 19.92 -28.74
N GLY A 328 2.69 19.58 -28.19
CA GLY A 328 1.80 20.44 -27.39
C GLY A 328 2.28 20.92 -26.02
N GLY A 329 3.42 21.60 -25.95
CA GLY A 329 3.93 22.27 -24.75
C GLY A 329 3.10 23.49 -24.31
N MET A 330 3.27 23.89 -23.04
CA MET A 330 2.62 25.09 -22.48
C MET A 330 2.99 26.35 -23.30
N PRO A 331 2.00 27.14 -23.78
CA PRO A 331 2.27 28.31 -24.61
C PRO A 331 3.02 29.41 -23.84
N VAL A 332 4.08 29.94 -24.42
CA VAL A 332 4.87 31.08 -23.90
C VAL A 332 4.52 32.36 -24.66
N PRO A 333 4.13 33.47 -24.02
CA PRO A 333 3.74 34.70 -24.71
C PRO A 333 4.79 35.15 -25.75
N SER A 334 4.34 35.29 -27.00
CA SER A 334 5.15 35.67 -28.16
C SER A 334 4.83 37.09 -28.62
N ARG A 335 5.84 37.84 -29.07
CA ARG A 335 5.72 39.11 -29.81
C ARG A 335 5.96 38.87 -31.30
N TYR A 336 5.59 39.86 -32.13
CA TYR A 336 5.70 39.78 -33.60
C TYR A 336 7.12 39.51 -34.14
N ASP A 337 8.16 39.72 -33.32
CA ASP A 337 9.57 39.56 -33.70
C ASP A 337 10.19 38.26 -33.15
N ASP A 338 9.39 37.34 -32.60
CA ASP A 338 9.87 36.04 -32.13
C ASP A 338 9.83 35.03 -33.28
N GLU A 339 10.97 34.42 -33.58
CA GLU A 339 11.16 33.65 -34.81
C GLU A 339 11.86 32.31 -34.57
N VAL A 340 11.58 31.33 -35.42
CA VAL A 340 12.35 30.08 -35.53
C VAL A 340 12.94 29.97 -36.92
N ASN A 341 14.25 29.76 -36.98
CA ASN A 341 14.97 29.55 -38.22
C ASN A 341 15.39 28.09 -38.36
N LEU A 342 15.07 27.49 -39.49
CA LEU A 342 15.47 26.12 -39.84
C LEU A 342 16.65 26.16 -40.81
N TRP A 343 17.64 25.33 -40.55
CA TRP A 343 18.88 25.27 -41.33
C TRP A 343 19.25 23.81 -41.64
N LEU A 344 19.85 23.60 -42.81
CA LEU A 344 20.64 22.42 -43.09
C LEU A 344 22.12 22.73 -42.93
N ARG A 345 22.83 21.87 -42.21
CA ARG A 345 24.30 21.90 -42.15
C ARG A 345 24.87 20.70 -42.87
N ASP A 346 25.64 20.95 -43.92
CA ASP A 346 26.34 19.90 -44.66
C ASP A 346 27.39 19.24 -43.76
N GLN A 347 27.32 17.92 -43.56
CA GLN A 347 28.23 17.23 -42.64
C GLN A 347 29.69 17.20 -43.14
N SER A 348 29.91 17.34 -44.45
CA SER A 348 31.23 17.25 -45.07
C SER A 348 31.96 18.59 -45.14
N THR A 349 31.23 19.68 -45.40
CA THR A 349 31.77 21.03 -45.61
C THR A 349 31.46 21.99 -44.47
N GLY A 350 30.44 21.69 -43.65
CA GLY A 350 29.92 22.57 -42.62
C GLY A 350 29.15 23.78 -43.14
N ALA A 351 28.87 23.85 -44.45
CA ALA A 351 28.10 24.92 -45.05
C ALA A 351 26.65 24.91 -44.54
N LEU A 352 26.07 26.09 -44.38
CA LEU A 352 24.69 26.28 -43.94
C LEU A 352 23.80 26.69 -45.11
N VAL A 353 22.67 26.01 -45.24
CA VAL A 353 21.56 26.38 -46.13
C VAL A 353 20.37 26.74 -45.24
N HIS A 354 19.86 27.96 -45.38
CA HIS A 354 18.65 28.40 -44.67
C HIS A 354 17.44 27.78 -45.35
N LEU A 355 16.57 27.12 -44.59
CA LEU A 355 15.38 26.46 -45.12
C LEU A 355 14.13 27.32 -44.99
N GLU A 356 13.86 27.81 -43.78
CA GLU A 356 12.64 28.55 -43.50
C GLU A 356 12.79 29.42 -42.25
N GLN A 357 12.13 30.57 -42.26
CA GLN A 357 11.93 31.44 -41.11
C GLN A 357 10.44 31.44 -40.74
N ILE A 358 10.14 31.12 -39.48
CA ILE A 358 8.78 31.04 -38.95
C ILE A 358 8.62 32.12 -37.89
N ASP A 359 7.80 33.13 -38.19
CA ASP A 359 7.47 34.22 -37.28
C ASP A 359 6.24 33.86 -36.45
N PHE A 360 6.33 34.00 -35.13
CA PHE A 360 5.22 33.73 -34.22
C PHE A 360 4.51 35.04 -33.88
N SER A 361 3.23 35.16 -34.24
CA SER A 361 2.42 36.30 -33.82
C SER A 361 1.79 36.10 -32.43
N SER A 362 0.91 37.02 -32.00
CA SER A 362 0.26 36.93 -30.68
C SER A 362 -0.60 35.67 -30.55
N TRP A 363 -0.51 35.00 -29.41
CA TRP A 363 -1.38 33.89 -29.02
C TRP A 363 -2.86 34.30 -28.97
N ASP A 364 -3.73 33.56 -29.66
CA ASP A 364 -5.17 33.85 -29.74
C ASP A 364 -6.04 33.13 -28.69
N GLY A 365 -5.43 32.29 -27.85
CA GLY A 365 -6.13 31.44 -26.89
C GLY A 365 -6.16 29.95 -27.28
N SER A 366 -5.77 29.61 -28.51
CA SER A 366 -5.80 28.24 -29.05
C SER A 366 -4.57 27.86 -29.87
N THR A 367 -4.04 28.77 -30.69
CA THR A 367 -2.84 28.55 -31.52
C THR A 367 -2.03 29.85 -31.67
N TYR A 368 -0.77 29.74 -32.04
CA TYR A 368 -0.03 30.87 -32.61
C TYR A 368 -0.42 31.02 -34.08
N ALA A 369 -0.82 32.22 -34.50
CA ALA A 369 -0.82 32.52 -35.93
C ALA A 369 0.64 32.60 -36.38
N LEU A 370 1.02 31.68 -37.26
CA LEU A 370 2.36 31.59 -37.84
C LEU A 370 2.38 32.38 -39.14
N TYR A 371 3.46 33.14 -39.35
CA TYR A 371 3.74 33.79 -40.62
C TYR A 371 5.08 33.29 -41.12
N SER A 372 5.14 32.86 -42.37
CA SER A 372 6.39 32.52 -43.06
C SER A 372 6.53 33.45 -44.25
N ASN A 373 7.63 34.20 -44.31
CA ASN A 373 7.90 35.15 -45.38
C ASN A 373 8.57 34.50 -46.60
N ASP A 374 8.89 33.20 -46.54
CA ASP A 374 9.49 32.44 -47.64
C ASP A 374 8.46 31.54 -48.34
N PHE A 375 8.68 31.24 -49.62
CA PHE A 375 7.67 30.95 -50.64
C PHE A 375 6.81 29.69 -50.43
N ARG A 376 5.86 29.73 -49.49
CA ARG A 376 4.44 29.37 -49.60
C ARG A 376 3.91 29.24 -48.17
N ASP A 377 2.85 29.99 -47.90
CA ASP A 377 2.14 30.07 -46.61
C ASP A 377 1.39 28.75 -46.26
N ASP A 378 1.84 27.60 -46.78
CA ASP A 378 1.20 26.28 -46.72
C ASP A 378 1.83 25.32 -45.69
N ARG A 379 2.84 25.79 -44.93
CA ARG A 379 3.55 25.03 -43.89
C ARG A 379 4.26 23.76 -44.41
N VAL A 380 4.66 23.78 -45.69
CA VAL A 380 5.42 22.71 -46.33
C VAL A 380 6.74 23.28 -46.81
N ILE A 381 7.85 22.69 -46.35
CA ILE A 381 9.17 22.98 -46.90
C ILE A 381 9.25 22.31 -48.27
N ASP A 382 9.49 23.10 -49.32
CA ASP A 382 9.64 22.65 -50.71
C ASP A 382 10.81 23.41 -51.37
N LEU A 383 12.04 22.98 -51.07
CA LEU A 383 13.27 23.63 -51.53
C LEU A 383 14.24 22.60 -52.14
N ASP A 384 14.91 23.05 -53.20
CA ASP A 384 16.01 22.34 -53.87
C ASP A 384 17.34 22.62 -53.16
N VAL A 385 18.01 21.56 -52.70
CA VAL A 385 19.35 21.62 -52.10
C VAL A 385 20.33 20.69 -52.80
N LEU A 386 21.64 20.87 -52.58
CA LEU A 386 22.63 19.93 -53.10
C LEU A 386 22.45 18.55 -52.45
N PRO A 387 22.63 17.43 -53.18
CA PRO A 387 22.61 16.09 -52.62
C PRO A 387 23.78 15.89 -51.67
N GLY A 388 23.49 15.33 -50.50
CA GLY A 388 24.46 15.09 -49.45
C GLY A 388 23.79 14.66 -48.15
N THR A 389 24.60 14.46 -47.11
CA THR A 389 24.11 14.20 -45.76
C THR A 389 24.17 15.49 -44.95
N TYR A 390 23.03 15.87 -44.38
CA TYR A 390 22.85 17.11 -43.64
C TYR A 390 22.34 16.85 -42.23
N ASP A 391 22.82 17.66 -41.28
CA ASP A 391 22.14 17.82 -40.00
C ASP A 391 21.03 18.86 -40.15
N VAL A 392 19.83 18.57 -39.66
CA VAL A 392 18.74 19.55 -39.55
C VAL A 392 18.89 20.29 -38.23
N LEU A 393 19.08 21.60 -38.30
CA LEU A 393 19.25 22.47 -37.14
C LEU A 393 18.05 23.42 -37.05
N TYR A 394 17.61 23.70 -35.83
CA TYR A 394 16.67 24.78 -35.56
C TYR A 394 17.32 25.78 -34.61
N GLU A 395 17.08 27.06 -34.87
CA GLU A 395 17.49 28.17 -34.01
C GLU A 395 16.24 28.91 -33.57
N ARG A 396 16.13 29.15 -32.26
CA ARG A 396 15.03 29.95 -31.68
C ARG A 396 15.55 31.34 -31.35
N LEU A 397 14.92 32.36 -31.92
CA LEU A 397 15.20 33.76 -31.67
C LEU A 397 14.05 34.35 -30.86
N TRP A 398 14.21 34.40 -29.53
CA TRP A 398 13.29 35.12 -28.66
C TRP A 398 13.82 36.53 -28.43
N ASN A 399 13.02 37.55 -28.70
CA ASN A 399 13.38 38.90 -28.28
C ASN A 399 13.16 39.02 -26.77
N THR A 400 14.19 38.71 -25.99
CA THR A 400 14.18 38.87 -24.52
C THR A 400 14.32 40.34 -24.14
N ASP A 401 13.35 41.17 -24.45
CA ASP A 401 13.23 42.49 -23.83
C ASP A 401 12.22 42.40 -22.67
N PRO A 402 12.66 42.44 -21.40
CA PRO A 402 11.78 42.26 -20.26
C PRO A 402 10.85 43.48 -20.15
N ALA A 403 9.56 43.29 -20.42
CA ALA A 403 8.51 44.22 -19.99
C ALA A 403 7.95 43.79 -18.63
#